data_AF-A0A5K1HYW5-F1
#
_entry.id   AF-A0A5K1HYW5-F1
#
_cell.length_a   1.000
_cell.length_b   1.000
_cell.length_c   1.000
_cell.angle_alpha   90.00
_cell.angle_beta   90.00
_cell.angle_gamma   90.00
#
_symmetry.space_group_name_H-M   'P 1'
#
loop_
_entity.id
_entity.type
_entity.pdbx_description
1 polymer ?
#
loop_
_entity_poly.entity_id
_entity_poly.type
_entity_poly.pdbx_seq_one_letter_code
_entity_poly.pdbx_strand_id
1 'polypeptide(L)'
;MSTNWSTTETRLQKFRDLRVRAEMGQLSRLPKRDAAILKRQLSHFQTYLGGIKYMTGLPDIVIIIDQQEEYTALRECVTLGIPTICLIDTNCDPDLADIPIPANDDAIASIRLILNKLVSAICQG
;
A
#
# COMPACT_ATOMS: atom_id res chain seq x y z
N MET A 1 -5.91 5.64 2.91
CA MET A 1 -6.40 5.35 1.54
C MET A 1 -7.67 4.49 1.52
N SER A 2 -7.90 3.65 2.51
CA SER A 2 -8.95 2.61 2.48
C SER A 2 -10.35 3.19 2.74
N THR A 3 -10.47 4.20 3.62
CA THR A 3 -11.75 4.79 4.02
C THR A 3 -12.46 5.55 2.89
N ASN A 4 -11.73 6.05 1.90
CA ASN A 4 -12.27 6.71 0.72
C ASN A 4 -11.93 5.92 -0.55
N TRP A 5 -12.38 4.66 -0.59
CA TRP A 5 -12.09 3.74 -1.68
C TRP A 5 -12.54 4.26 -3.05
N SER A 6 -13.72 4.86 -3.16
CA SER A 6 -14.24 5.38 -4.44
C SER A 6 -13.32 6.43 -5.09
N THR A 7 -12.71 7.30 -4.27
CA THR A 7 -11.74 8.27 -4.76
C THR A 7 -10.42 7.60 -5.14
N THR A 8 -9.96 6.63 -4.34
CA THR A 8 -8.74 5.85 -4.61
C THR A 8 -8.86 5.04 -5.89
N GLU A 9 -10.01 4.39 -6.12
CA GLU A 9 -10.34 3.64 -7.32
C GLU A 9 -10.30 4.53 -8.57
N THR A 10 -10.91 5.72 -8.49
CA THR A 10 -10.86 6.70 -9.59
C THR A 10 -9.42 7.11 -9.91
N ARG A 11 -8.56 7.26 -8.90
CA ARG A 11 -7.13 7.57 -9.10
C ARG A 11 -6.36 6.39 -9.68
N LEU A 12 -6.69 5.16 -9.27
CA LEU A 12 -6.15 3.92 -9.82
C LEU A 12 -6.49 3.77 -11.30
N GLN A 13 -7.72 4.07 -11.70
CA GLN A 13 -8.12 4.04 -13.10
C GLN A 13 -7.33 5.06 -13.93
N LYS A 14 -7.21 6.30 -13.43
CA LYS A 14 -6.37 7.33 -14.08
C LYS A 14 -4.91 6.87 -14.21
N PHE A 15 -4.36 6.20 -13.20
CA PHE A 15 -3.01 5.66 -13.22
C PHE A 15 -2.84 4.58 -14.30
N ARG A 16 -3.79 3.63 -14.39
CA ARG A 16 -3.81 2.60 -15.45
C ARG A 16 -3.83 3.24 -16.83
N ASP A 17 -4.72 4.20 -17.06
CA ASP A 17 -4.84 4.90 -18.35
C ASP A 17 -3.53 5.64 -18.70
N LEU A 18 -2.95 6.38 -17.76
CA LEU A 18 -1.68 7.11 -17.95
C LEU A 18 -0.53 6.16 -18.30
N ARG A 19 -0.49 4.99 -17.65
CA ARG A 19 0.54 3.98 -17.90
C ARG A 19 0.41 3.39 -19.31
N VAL A 20 -0.81 3.06 -19.74
CA VAL A 20 -1.06 2.56 -21.12
C VAL A 20 -0.66 3.61 -22.15
N ARG A 21 -1.01 4.89 -21.94
CA ARG A 21 -0.60 5.98 -22.84
C ARG A 21 0.92 6.15 -22.91
N ALA A 22 1.60 5.94 -21.79
CA ALA A 22 3.06 5.99 -21.73
C ALA A 22 3.70 4.83 -22.52
N GLU A 23 3.19 3.60 -22.34
CA GLU A 23 3.66 2.39 -23.02
C GLU A 23 3.40 2.45 -24.54
N MET A 24 2.28 3.03 -24.97
CA MET A 24 1.97 3.28 -26.39
C MET A 24 2.78 4.44 -27.00
N GLY A 25 3.67 5.09 -26.23
CA GLY A 25 4.49 6.21 -26.71
C GLY A 25 3.69 7.48 -27.01
N GLN A 26 2.43 7.60 -26.57
CA GLN A 26 1.60 8.78 -26.86
C GLN A 26 2.14 10.05 -26.20
N LEU A 27 2.88 9.91 -25.10
CA LEU A 27 3.53 11.02 -24.39
C LEU A 27 4.58 11.74 -25.25
N SER A 28 5.20 11.08 -26.22
CA SER A 28 6.23 11.70 -27.08
C SER A 28 5.64 12.61 -28.16
N ARG A 29 4.34 12.49 -28.43
CA ARG A 29 3.60 13.33 -29.39
C ARG A 29 3.14 14.67 -28.81
N LEU A 30 3.30 14.85 -27.50
CA LEU A 30 2.90 16.06 -26.79
C LEU A 30 4.04 17.08 -26.72
N PRO A 31 3.73 18.37 -26.50
CA PRO A 31 4.74 19.38 -26.17
C PRO A 31 5.60 18.94 -24.97
N LYS A 32 6.89 19.28 -24.99
CA LYS A 32 7.85 18.87 -23.94
C LYS A 32 7.38 19.21 -22.52
N ARG A 33 6.69 20.35 -22.36
CA ARG A 33 6.12 20.78 -21.08
C ARG A 33 5.04 19.81 -20.60
N ASP A 34 4.08 19.48 -21.46
CA ASP A 34 2.94 18.63 -21.11
C ASP A 34 3.39 17.18 -20.87
N ALA A 35 4.32 16.70 -21.70
CA ALA A 35 4.96 15.40 -21.51
C ALA A 35 5.69 15.32 -20.15
N ALA A 36 6.36 16.40 -19.72
CA ALA A 36 7.03 16.44 -18.41
C ALA A 36 6.02 16.42 -17.24
N ILE A 37 4.90 17.13 -17.35
CA ILE A 37 3.84 17.12 -16.33
C ILE A 37 3.27 15.71 -16.17
N LEU A 38 2.92 15.06 -17.27
CA LEU A 38 2.36 13.70 -17.25
C LEU A 38 3.37 12.67 -16.72
N LYS A 39 4.66 12.81 -17.04
CA LYS A 39 5.71 11.95 -16.46
C LYS A 39 5.84 12.13 -14.95
N ARG A 40 5.78 13.36 -14.44
CA ARG A 40 5.78 13.63 -12.99
C ARG A 40 4.56 13.02 -12.31
N GLN A 41 3.40 13.16 -12.92
CA GLN A 41 2.16 12.57 -12.43
C GLN A 41 2.22 11.04 -12.42
N LEU A 42 2.76 10.42 -13.46
CA LEU A 42 2.96 8.97 -13.54
C LEU A 42 3.92 8.50 -12.44
N SER A 43 5.03 9.20 -12.22
CA SER A 43 5.97 8.88 -11.13
C SER A 43 5.31 9.00 -9.76
N HIS A 44 4.50 10.04 -9.55
CA HIS A 44 3.74 10.20 -8.31
C HIS A 44 2.78 9.03 -8.10
N PHE A 45 1.95 8.69 -9.10
CA PHE A 45 1.06 7.54 -8.98
C PHE A 45 1.80 6.21 -8.81
N GLN A 46 2.95 6.02 -9.44
CA GLN A 46 3.76 4.82 -9.26
C GLN A 46 4.26 4.66 -7.82
N THR A 47 4.65 5.76 -7.16
CA THR A 47 5.09 5.75 -5.76
C THR A 47 3.94 5.42 -4.80
N TYR A 48 2.77 6.06 -4.97
CA TYR A 48 1.68 5.93 -3.99
C TYR A 48 0.68 4.80 -4.29
N LEU A 49 0.43 4.49 -5.56
CA LEU A 49 -0.59 3.51 -5.99
C LEU A 49 0.02 2.25 -6.62
N GLY A 50 1.35 2.21 -6.75
CA GLY A 50 2.04 1.09 -7.41
C GLY A 50 1.83 -0.26 -6.74
N GLY A 51 1.75 -0.28 -5.39
CA GLY A 51 1.52 -1.49 -4.60
C GLY A 51 0.09 -2.03 -4.75
N ILE A 52 -0.89 -1.14 -4.89
CA ILE A 52 -2.32 -1.49 -4.96
C ILE A 52 -2.87 -1.49 -6.40
N LYS A 53 -2.01 -1.41 -7.41
CA LYS A 53 -2.42 -1.29 -8.83
C LYS A 53 -3.29 -2.43 -9.34
N TYR A 54 -3.18 -3.61 -8.73
CA TYR A 54 -3.96 -4.80 -9.07
C TYR A 54 -5.20 -4.99 -8.20
N MET A 55 -5.37 -4.21 -7.14
CA MET A 55 -6.56 -4.31 -6.29
C MET A 55 -7.79 -3.82 -7.06
N THR A 56 -8.89 -4.56 -6.92
CA THR A 56 -10.20 -4.25 -7.52
C THR A 56 -11.25 -3.88 -6.47
N GLY A 57 -10.97 -4.12 -5.19
CA GLY A 57 -11.85 -3.81 -4.08
C GLY A 57 -11.05 -3.58 -2.80
N LEU A 58 -11.78 -3.42 -1.69
CA LEU A 58 -11.20 -3.34 -0.36
C LEU A 58 -10.49 -4.67 -0.01
N PRO A 59 -9.38 -4.62 0.74
CA PRO A 59 -8.71 -5.82 1.21
C PRO A 59 -9.51 -6.49 2.34
N ASP A 60 -9.50 -7.82 2.37
CA ASP A 60 -10.12 -8.60 3.46
C ASP A 60 -9.22 -8.70 4.70
N ILE A 61 -7.90 -8.59 4.54
CA ILE A 61 -6.90 -8.63 5.61
C ILE A 61 -5.80 -7.62 5.28
N VAL A 62 -5.28 -6.92 6.29
CA VAL A 62 -4.12 -6.03 6.16
C VAL A 62 -3.01 -6.46 7.11
N ILE A 63 -1.78 -6.51 6.59
CA ILE A 63 -0.56 -6.75 7.38
C ILE A 63 0.15 -5.40 7.52
N ILE A 64 0.43 -4.97 8.75
CA ILE A 64 1.04 -3.68 9.07
C ILE A 64 2.36 -3.93 9.83
N ILE A 65 3.35 -3.11 9.50
CA ILE A 65 4.66 -3.08 10.16
C ILE A 65 4.79 -1.67 10.72
N ASP A 66 5.34 -1.55 11.93
CA ASP A 66 5.50 -0.28 12.64
C ASP A 66 4.16 0.44 12.84
N GLN A 67 3.54 0.16 13.98
CA GLN A 67 2.28 0.75 14.38
C GLN A 67 2.38 2.27 14.64
N GLN A 68 3.56 2.79 15.00
CA GLN A 68 3.71 4.22 15.29
C GLN A 68 3.73 5.03 14.00
N GLU A 69 4.46 4.58 12.98
CA GLU A 69 4.50 5.24 11.68
C GLU A 69 3.18 5.06 10.92
N GLU A 70 2.57 3.87 10.98
CA GLU A 70 1.38 3.50 10.19
C GLU A 70 0.05 3.60 10.95
N TYR A 71 -0.01 4.47 11.96
CA TYR A 71 -1.21 4.68 12.78
C TYR A 71 -2.47 5.00 11.98
N THR A 72 -2.32 5.72 10.86
CA THR A 72 -3.46 6.04 9.97
C THR A 72 -4.01 4.79 9.31
N ALA A 73 -3.15 3.86 8.88
CA ALA A 73 -3.57 2.61 8.26
C ALA A 73 -4.37 1.75 9.25
N LEU A 74 -3.91 1.64 10.50
CA LEU A 74 -4.63 0.96 11.58
C LEU A 74 -6.02 1.57 11.80
N ARG A 75 -6.12 2.88 11.96
CA ARG A 75 -7.41 3.56 12.15
C ARG A 75 -8.37 3.34 10.99
N GLU A 76 -7.87 3.38 9.76
CA GLU A 76 -8.70 3.12 8.58
C GLU A 76 -9.21 1.67 8.57
N CYS A 77 -8.38 0.70 8.92
CA CYS A 77 -8.78 -0.70 9.02
C CYS A 77 -9.83 -0.92 10.10
N VAL A 78 -9.63 -0.36 11.30
CA VAL A 78 -10.60 -0.40 12.39
C VAL A 78 -11.94 0.21 11.98
N THR A 79 -11.91 1.35 11.28
CA THR A 79 -13.14 2.02 10.81
C THR A 79 -13.92 1.18 9.79
N LEU A 80 -13.19 0.43 8.95
CA LEU A 80 -13.78 -0.42 7.92
C LEU A 80 -14.09 -1.84 8.40
N GLY A 81 -13.69 -2.19 9.63
CA GLY A 81 -13.81 -3.55 10.16
C GLY A 81 -12.91 -4.57 9.44
N ILE A 82 -11.77 -4.12 8.90
CA ILE A 82 -10.81 -4.98 8.22
C ILE A 82 -9.83 -5.53 9.27
N PRO A 83 -9.71 -6.86 9.42
CA PRO A 83 -8.79 -7.46 10.37
C PRO A 83 -7.32 -7.16 10.04
N THR A 84 -6.55 -6.89 11.08
CA THR A 84 -5.16 -6.44 11.02
C THR A 84 -4.19 -7.40 11.70
N ILE A 85 -3.11 -7.73 11.00
CA ILE A 85 -1.96 -8.45 11.56
C ILE A 85 -0.83 -7.43 11.69
N CYS A 86 -0.39 -7.11 12.90
CA CYS A 86 0.59 -6.04 13.13
C CYS A 86 1.85 -6.58 13.81
N LEU A 87 3.03 -6.16 13.35
CA LEU A 87 4.26 -6.30 14.12
C LEU A 87 4.28 -5.21 15.20
N ILE A 88 4.54 -5.60 16.45
CA ILE A 88 4.45 -4.72 17.62
C ILE A 88 5.75 -4.79 18.41
N ASP A 89 6.41 -3.65 18.57
CA ASP A 89 7.53 -3.46 19.50
C ASP A 89 7.02 -2.93 20.86
N THR A 90 7.91 -2.84 21.83
CA THR A 90 7.72 -2.40 23.22
C THR A 90 7.07 -1.02 23.39
N ASN A 91 7.07 -0.18 22.36
CA ASN A 91 6.52 1.18 22.35
C ASN A 91 5.12 1.27 21.70
N CYS A 92 4.51 0.14 21.37
CA CYS A 92 3.25 0.05 20.64
C CYS A 92 2.11 -0.52 21.52
N ASP A 93 0.86 -0.20 21.14
CA ASP A 93 -0.34 -0.62 21.89
C ASP A 93 -0.97 -1.86 21.22
N PRO A 94 -0.92 -3.05 21.85
CA PRO A 94 -1.41 -4.29 21.27
C PRO A 94 -2.92 -4.31 21.03
N ASP A 95 -3.71 -3.46 21.70
CA ASP A 95 -5.17 -3.44 21.57
C ASP A 95 -5.65 -2.83 20.24
N LEU A 96 -4.76 -2.17 19.50
CA LEU A 96 -5.07 -1.57 18.20
C LEU A 96 -4.97 -2.54 17.03
N ALA A 97 -4.42 -3.76 17.23
CA ALA A 97 -4.29 -4.78 16.21
C ALA A 97 -5.09 -6.04 16.59
N ASP A 98 -5.74 -6.66 15.61
CA ASP A 98 -6.53 -7.89 15.87
C ASP A 98 -5.61 -9.09 16.17
N ILE A 99 -4.47 -9.16 15.48
CA ILE A 99 -3.45 -10.19 15.66
C ILE A 99 -2.09 -9.51 15.87
N PRO A 100 -1.72 -9.21 17.13
CA PRO A 100 -0.42 -8.62 17.45
C PRO A 100 0.70 -9.68 17.40
N ILE A 101 1.77 -9.41 16.65
CA ILE A 101 2.99 -10.21 16.60
C ILE A 101 4.10 -9.43 17.32
N PRO A 102 4.51 -9.84 18.53
CA PRO A 102 5.59 -9.17 19.24
C PRO A 102 6.91 -9.36 18.46
N ALA A 103 7.51 -8.25 18.05
CA ALA A 103 8.67 -8.25 17.17
C ALA A 103 9.47 -6.97 17.33
N ASN A 104 10.76 -7.01 16.98
CA ASN A 104 11.54 -5.81 16.78
C ASN A 104 11.26 -5.27 15.37
N ASP A 105 10.69 -4.06 15.28
CA ASP A 105 10.40 -3.37 14.01
C ASP A 105 11.52 -2.42 13.56
N ASP A 106 12.43 -2.01 14.44
CA ASP A 106 13.64 -1.27 14.08
C ASP A 106 14.64 -2.08 13.22
N ALA A 107 14.65 -3.40 13.39
CA ALA A 107 15.64 -4.28 12.79
C ALA A 107 15.18 -4.87 11.45
N ILE A 108 15.84 -4.47 10.36
CA ILE A 108 15.61 -5.03 9.00
C ILE A 108 15.68 -6.57 8.98
N ALA A 109 16.57 -7.17 9.76
CA ALA A 109 16.70 -8.63 9.85
C ALA A 109 15.47 -9.28 10.49
N SER A 110 14.90 -8.65 11.53
CA SER A 110 13.67 -9.10 12.21
C SER A 110 12.48 -9.00 11.27
N ILE A 111 12.26 -7.82 10.67
CA ILE A 111 11.20 -7.59 9.68
C ILE A 111 11.29 -8.62 8.55
N ARG A 112 12.47 -8.81 7.96
CA ARG A 112 12.66 -9.79 6.88
C ARG A 112 12.33 -11.21 7.30
N LEU A 113 12.74 -11.62 8.49
CA LEU A 113 12.47 -12.96 8.99
C LEU A 113 10.95 -13.22 9.10
N ILE A 114 10.25 -12.28 9.72
CA ILE A 114 8.80 -12.39 9.98
C ILE A 114 8.03 -12.32 8.66
N LEU A 115 8.32 -11.31 7.82
CA LEU A 115 7.66 -11.18 6.52
C LEU A 115 7.90 -12.38 5.61
N ASN A 116 9.12 -12.91 5.54
CA ASN A 116 9.38 -14.11 4.74
C ASN A 116 8.57 -15.31 5.21
N LYS A 117 8.38 -15.44 6.54
CA LYS A 117 7.54 -16.51 7.09
C LYS A 117 6.06 -16.31 6.77
N LEU A 118 5.55 -15.09 6.89
CA LEU A 118 4.18 -14.74 6.52
C LEU A 118 3.93 -14.94 5.02
N VAL A 119 4.82 -14.47 4.15
CA VAL A 119 4.76 -14.68 2.70
C VAL A 119 4.78 -16.17 2.37
N SER A 120 5.65 -16.95 3.01
CA SER A 120 5.67 -18.40 2.82
C SER A 120 4.35 -19.05 3.20
N ALA A 121 3.66 -18.58 4.25
CA ALA A 121 2.35 -19.08 4.63
C ALA A 121 1.27 -18.68 3.62
N ILE A 122 1.28 -17.42 3.14
CA ILE A 122 0.37 -16.93 2.11
C ILE A 122 0.53 -17.70 0.79
N CYS A 123 1.75 -18.12 0.43
CA CYS A 123 1.98 -18.92 -0.77
C CYS A 123 1.58 -20.40 -0.63
N GLN A 124 1.43 -20.91 0.60
CA GLN A 124 1.05 -22.29 0.86
C GLN A 124 -0.46 -22.50 1.00
N GLY A 125 -1.18 -21.48 1.47
CA GLY A 125 -2.64 -21.45 1.52
C GLY A 125 -3.25 -21.21 0.15
#